data_AF-A0A8H9KSU8-F1
#
_entry.id   AF-A0A8H9KSU8-F1
#
_cell.length_a   1.000
_cell.length_b   1.000
_cell.length_c   1.000
_cell.angle_alpha   90.00
_cell.angle_beta   90.00
_cell.angle_gamma   90.00
#
_symmetry.space_group_name_H-M   'P 1'
#
loop_
_entity.id
_entity.type
_entity.pdbx_description
1 polymer ?
#
loop_
_entity_poly.entity_id
_entity_poly.type
_entity_poly.pdbx_seq_one_letter_code
_entity_poly.pdbx_strand_id
1 'polypeptide(L)'
;MSAHPRSGDVTVVGGGAERTASVAAGLAALRDDVDVVLVHDAARCLAPASLFDRLVEAVREGADAVVPGLPVADTIKVVDATGAVVGTPDRSTLRAVQTPQAFRRSVLVAAHASGADATDDAGLVERVGGRVLVIDGDDLAFKVTTAADLERADRILGP
;
A
#
# COMPACT_ATOMS: atom_id res chain seq x y z
N MET A 1 -11.88 1.28 23.43
CA MET A 1 -13.05 1.24 22.52
C MET A 1 -12.77 2.16 21.36
N SER A 2 -12.41 1.64 20.18
CA SER A 2 -12.19 2.47 19.00
C SER A 2 -13.55 2.89 18.44
N ALA A 3 -13.78 4.19 18.32
CA ALA A 3 -15.03 4.72 17.77
C ALA A 3 -15.13 4.35 16.28
N HIS A 4 -16.20 3.67 15.89
CA HIS A 4 -16.49 3.47 14.47
C HIS A 4 -16.74 4.82 13.79
N PRO A 5 -16.22 5.04 12.56
CA PRO A 5 -16.46 6.28 11.83
C PRO A 5 -17.97 6.50 11.67
N ARG A 6 -18.41 7.74 11.91
CA ARG A 6 -19.82 8.12 11.79
C ARG A 6 -20.15 8.43 10.34
N SER A 7 -21.42 8.35 9.98
CA SER A 7 -21.92 8.89 8.71
C SER A 7 -21.64 10.40 8.69
N GLY A 8 -20.64 10.83 7.92
CA GLY A 8 -20.04 12.17 7.97
C GLY A 8 -18.50 12.15 7.88
N ASP A 9 -17.86 11.06 8.30
CA ASP A 9 -16.40 10.89 8.27
C ASP A 9 -15.89 10.22 6.98
N VAL A 10 -16.81 9.81 6.08
CA VAL A 10 -16.50 9.04 4.87
C VAL A 10 -17.05 9.78 3.65
N THR A 11 -16.17 10.08 2.69
CA THR A 11 -16.54 10.58 1.36
C THR A 11 -16.44 9.44 0.36
N VAL A 12 -17.50 9.21 -0.43
CA VAL A 12 -17.53 8.18 -1.46
C VAL A 12 -17.45 8.84 -2.83
N VAL A 13 -16.52 8.36 -3.65
CA VAL A 13 -16.34 8.80 -5.04
C VAL A 13 -16.46 7.60 -5.99
N GLY A 14 -16.87 7.86 -7.23
CA GLY A 14 -16.84 6.84 -8.27
C GLY A 14 -15.39 6.43 -8.59
N GLY A 15 -15.14 5.12 -8.66
CA GLY A 15 -13.87 4.59 -9.14
C GLY A 15 -13.68 4.78 -10.64
N GLY A 16 -12.43 4.66 -11.10
CA GLY A 16 -12.08 4.64 -12.52
C GLY A 16 -11.96 3.23 -13.08
N ALA A 17 -11.65 3.12 -14.38
CA ALA A 17 -11.45 1.83 -15.04
C ALA A 17 -10.26 1.04 -14.47
N GLU A 18 -9.23 1.75 -14.03
CA GLU A 18 -8.01 1.19 -13.45
C GLU A 18 -7.84 1.62 -11.98
N ARG A 19 -6.97 0.89 -11.25
CA ARG A 19 -6.62 1.21 -9.86
C ARG A 19 -6.13 2.67 -9.74
N THR A 20 -5.19 3.08 -10.59
CA THR A 20 -4.61 4.43 -10.61
C THR A 20 -5.66 5.52 -10.80
N ALA A 21 -6.65 5.30 -11.65
CA ALA A 21 -7.75 6.25 -11.88
C ALA A 21 -8.68 6.35 -10.65
N SER A 22 -8.90 5.24 -9.96
CA SER A 22 -9.68 5.23 -8.72
C SER A 22 -8.99 5.98 -7.58
N VAL A 23 -7.67 5.80 -7.43
CA VAL A 23 -6.87 6.54 -6.44
C VAL A 23 -6.85 8.04 -6.77
N ALA A 24 -6.67 8.40 -8.04
CA ALA A 24 -6.71 9.81 -8.48
C ALA A 24 -8.05 10.49 -8.17
N ALA A 25 -9.18 9.79 -8.36
CA ALA A 25 -10.50 10.30 -7.97
C ALA A 25 -10.61 10.52 -6.46
N GLY A 26 -10.07 9.60 -5.65
CA GLY A 26 -9.99 9.76 -4.20
C GLY A 26 -9.15 10.97 -3.78
N LEU A 27 -7.98 11.14 -4.39
CA LEU A 27 -7.09 12.28 -4.14
C LEU A 27 -7.75 13.63 -4.44
N ALA A 28 -8.53 13.71 -5.51
CA ALA A 28 -9.25 14.92 -5.90
C ALA A 28 -10.35 15.31 -4.90
N ALA A 29 -10.85 14.37 -4.11
CA ALA A 29 -11.87 14.61 -3.10
C ALA A 29 -11.31 14.95 -1.70
N LEU A 30 -9.98 14.87 -1.51
CA LEU A 30 -9.35 15.21 -0.23
C LEU A 30 -9.38 16.73 0.00
N ARG A 31 -9.76 17.13 1.22
CA ARG A 31 -9.66 18.53 1.69
C ARG A 31 -8.24 19.05 1.56
N ASP A 32 -8.08 20.33 1.26
CA ASP A 32 -6.76 20.95 1.00
C ASP A 32 -5.78 20.89 2.19
N ASP A 33 -6.28 20.73 3.41
CA ASP A 33 -5.50 20.66 4.65
C ASP A 33 -4.86 19.29 4.94
N VAL A 34 -5.03 18.32 4.03
CA VAL A 34 -4.42 16.98 4.16
C VAL A 34 -2.99 16.98 3.62
N ASP A 35 -2.02 16.72 4.49
CA ASP A 35 -0.60 16.64 4.13
C ASP A 35 -0.10 15.21 3.85
N VAL A 36 -0.68 14.22 4.55
CA VAL A 36 -0.31 12.80 4.45
C VAL A 36 -1.50 12.01 3.95
N VAL A 37 -1.29 11.21 2.90
CA VAL A 37 -2.31 10.35 2.30
C VAL A 37 -1.92 8.90 2.51
N LEU A 38 -2.87 8.08 2.93
CA LEU A 38 -2.71 6.63 2.94
C LEU A 38 -3.61 6.01 1.89
N VAL A 39 -3.05 5.17 1.03
CA VAL A 39 -3.79 4.33 0.10
C VAL A 39 -3.81 2.91 0.64
N HIS A 40 -5.01 2.38 0.89
CA HIS A 40 -5.19 1.08 1.52
C HIS A 40 -6.16 0.21 0.73
N ASP A 41 -5.82 -1.07 0.59
CA ASP A 41 -6.70 -2.04 -0.03
C ASP A 41 -7.77 -2.45 0.98
N ALA A 42 -9.05 -2.27 0.63
CA ALA A 42 -10.16 -2.70 1.49
C ALA A 42 -10.10 -4.21 1.85
N ALA A 43 -9.46 -5.02 1.01
CA ALA A 43 -9.25 -6.44 1.23
C ALA A 43 -8.18 -6.79 2.30
N ARG A 44 -7.47 -5.80 2.86
CA ARG A 44 -6.53 -5.99 3.99
C ARG A 44 -7.17 -5.58 5.31
N CYS A 45 -8.36 -6.11 5.56
CA CYS A 45 -9.28 -5.67 6.62
C CYS A 45 -8.77 -5.86 8.07
N LEU A 46 -7.69 -6.61 8.27
CA LEU A 46 -7.11 -6.90 9.59
C LEU A 46 -5.81 -6.13 9.87
N ALA A 47 -5.39 -5.22 8.97
CA ALA A 47 -4.21 -4.39 9.20
C ALA A 47 -4.38 -3.58 10.52
N PRO A 48 -3.45 -3.70 11.49
CA PRO A 48 -3.62 -3.09 12.80
C PRO A 48 -3.40 -1.57 12.71
N ALA A 49 -4.15 -0.81 13.52
CA ALA A 49 -4.04 0.66 13.55
C ALA A 49 -2.60 1.16 13.82
N SER A 50 -1.84 0.44 14.64
CA SER A 50 -0.43 0.76 14.93
C SER A 50 0.47 0.74 13.68
N LEU A 51 0.12 -0.03 12.64
CA LEU A 51 0.83 0.01 11.37
C LEU A 51 0.57 1.34 10.62
N PHE A 52 -0.67 1.84 10.64
CA PHE A 52 -1.02 3.12 10.03
C PHE A 52 -0.28 4.27 10.71
N ASP A 53 -0.23 4.26 12.05
CA ASP A 53 0.46 5.30 12.84
C ASP A 53 1.95 5.37 12.49
N ARG A 54 2.63 4.21 12.42
CA ARG A 54 4.07 4.14 12.05
C ARG A 54 4.34 4.66 10.65
N LEU A 55 3.44 4.37 9.69
CA LEU A 55 3.56 4.84 8.32
C LEU A 55 3.40 6.36 8.22
N VAL A 56 2.42 6.93 8.94
CA VAL A 56 2.22 8.39 8.99
C VAL A 56 3.41 9.08 9.60
N GLU A 57 3.95 8.54 10.70
CA GLU A 57 5.09 9.15 11.37
C GLU A 57 6.33 9.16 10.47
N ALA A 58 6.63 8.06 9.79
CA ALA A 58 7.77 8.02 8.87
C ALA A 58 7.66 9.03 7.71
N VAL A 59 6.45 9.33 7.22
CA VAL A 59 6.24 10.42 6.23
C VAL A 59 6.47 11.78 6.88
N ARG A 60 5.98 12.01 8.10
CA ARG A 60 6.18 13.26 8.85
C ARG A 60 7.65 13.52 9.20
N GLU A 61 8.43 12.47 9.43
CA GLU A 61 9.88 12.54 9.63
C GLU A 61 10.66 12.85 8.35
N GLY A 62 9.99 12.89 7.19
CA GLY A 62 10.55 13.43 5.95
C GLY A 62 10.53 12.49 4.75
N ALA A 63 10.04 11.25 4.89
CA ALA A 63 9.91 10.35 3.76
C ALA A 63 8.90 10.89 2.72
N ASP A 64 9.19 10.67 1.44
CA ASP A 64 8.24 11.02 0.36
C ASP A 64 7.10 10.02 0.31
N ALA A 65 7.43 8.74 0.46
CA ALA A 65 6.51 7.63 0.55
C ALA A 65 7.06 6.52 1.46
N VAL A 66 6.17 5.75 2.07
CA VAL A 66 6.50 4.64 2.97
C VAL A 66 5.56 3.48 2.72
N VAL A 67 6.12 2.28 2.59
CA VAL A 67 5.36 1.05 2.45
C VAL A 67 5.74 0.03 3.54
N PRO A 68 4.77 -0.74 4.08
CA PRO A 68 5.08 -1.90 4.88
C PRO A 68 5.55 -3.05 4.01
N GLY A 69 6.54 -3.79 4.48
CA GLY A 69 7.02 -4.99 3.81
C GLY A 69 7.37 -6.10 4.78
N LEU A 70 7.04 -7.34 4.42
CA LEU A 70 7.48 -8.53 5.14
C LEU A 70 8.71 -9.14 4.46
N PRO A 71 9.67 -9.72 5.20
CA PRO A 71 10.73 -10.53 4.59
C PRO A 71 10.14 -11.65 3.72
N VAL A 72 10.73 -11.89 2.56
CA VAL A 72 10.29 -13.00 1.70
C VAL A 72 10.85 -14.31 2.27
N ALA A 73 9.98 -15.29 2.51
CA ALA A 73 10.38 -16.61 3.01
C ALA A 73 10.97 -17.48 1.90
N ASP A 74 10.33 -17.49 0.73
CA ASP A 74 10.72 -18.32 -0.40
C ASP A 74 11.92 -17.77 -1.18
N THR A 75 12.56 -18.65 -1.96
CA THR A 75 13.57 -18.20 -2.93
C THR A 75 12.87 -17.64 -4.16
N ILE A 76 13.16 -16.38 -4.51
CA ILE A 76 12.62 -15.75 -5.72
C ILE A 76 13.57 -15.96 -6.89
N LYS A 77 13.02 -16.38 -8.04
CA LYS A 77 13.73 -16.48 -9.31
C LYS A 77 13.22 -15.41 -10.26
N VAL A 78 14.14 -14.78 -10.99
CA VAL A 78 13.80 -14.00 -12.19
C VAL A 78 13.84 -14.97 -13.36
N VAL A 79 12.75 -15.06 -14.11
CA VAL A 79 12.62 -15.94 -15.27
C VAL A 79 12.37 -15.11 -16.52
N ASP A 80 12.88 -15.57 -17.67
CA ASP A 80 12.58 -14.96 -18.96
C ASP A 80 11.27 -15.50 -19.57
N ALA A 81 10.93 -15.01 -20.77
CA ALA A 81 9.71 -15.39 -21.48
C ALA A 81 9.64 -16.87 -21.89
N THR A 82 10.76 -17.60 -21.86
CA THR A 82 10.82 -19.05 -22.13
C THR A 82 10.70 -19.89 -20.86
N GLY A 83 10.68 -19.24 -19.69
CA GLY A 83 10.66 -19.91 -18.38
C GLY A 83 12.04 -20.28 -17.84
N ALA A 84 13.12 -19.85 -18.51
CA ALA A 84 14.48 -20.10 -18.02
C ALA A 84 14.84 -19.13 -16.89
N VAL A 85 15.54 -19.63 -15.85
CA VAL A 85 16.02 -18.81 -14.73
C VAL A 85 17.19 -17.93 -15.21
N VAL A 86 17.03 -16.61 -15.12
CA VAL A 86 18.05 -15.61 -15.47
C VAL A 86 18.66 -14.94 -14.26
N GLY A 87 18.09 -15.14 -13.07
CA GLY A 87 18.60 -14.55 -11.84
C GLY A 87 17.97 -15.12 -10.58
N THR A 88 18.67 -14.94 -9.46
CA THR A 88 18.16 -15.21 -8.11
C THR A 88 18.62 -14.04 -7.25
N PRO A 89 17.75 -13.05 -6.98
CA PRO A 89 18.11 -11.92 -6.13
C PRO A 89 18.48 -12.41 -4.73
N ASP A 90 19.32 -11.66 -4.02
CA ASP A 90 19.56 -11.92 -2.60
C ASP A 90 18.26 -11.71 -1.82
N ARG A 91 17.76 -12.79 -1.20
CA ARG A 91 16.52 -12.78 -0.43
C ARG A 91 16.55 -11.75 0.71
N SER A 92 17.73 -11.46 1.27
CA SER A 92 17.87 -10.50 2.38
C SER A 92 17.41 -9.08 1.99
N THR A 93 17.50 -8.75 0.69
CA THR A 93 17.13 -7.44 0.14
C THR A 93 15.69 -7.39 -0.37
N LEU A 94 14.93 -8.49 -0.30
CA LEU A 94 13.57 -8.58 -0.82
C LEU A 94 12.53 -8.37 0.28
N ARG A 95 11.44 -7.70 -0.07
CA ARG A 95 10.26 -7.53 0.78
C ARG A 95 8.99 -7.78 -0.01
N ALA A 96 8.05 -8.51 0.59
CA ALA A 96 6.68 -8.63 0.11
C ALA A 96 5.89 -7.40 0.59
N VAL A 97 5.64 -6.45 -0.31
CA VAL A 97 5.01 -5.17 0.02
C VAL A 97 3.52 -5.35 0.35
N GLN A 98 3.06 -4.62 1.34
CA GLN A 98 1.68 -4.57 1.80
C GLN A 98 1.10 -3.16 1.61
N THR A 99 -0.22 -3.01 1.77
CA THR A 99 -0.86 -1.71 2.00
C THR A 99 -1.39 -1.70 3.45
N PRO A 100 -1.51 -0.55 4.12
CA PRO A 100 -1.52 0.82 3.59
C PRO A 100 -0.16 1.27 3.06
N GLN A 101 -0.15 2.06 2.00
CA GLN A 101 1.02 2.83 1.58
C GLN A 101 0.78 4.29 1.97
N ALA A 102 1.76 4.94 2.59
CA ALA A 102 1.65 6.32 3.05
C ALA A 102 2.53 7.25 2.22
N PHE A 103 2.04 8.46 1.97
CA PHE A 103 2.66 9.40 1.06
C PHE A 103 2.55 10.83 1.56
N ARG A 104 3.56 11.64 1.29
CA ARG A 104 3.38 13.09 1.25
C ARG A 104 2.43 13.43 0.09
N ARG A 105 1.34 14.15 0.37
CA ARG A 105 0.29 14.42 -0.64
C ARG A 105 0.85 15.01 -1.92
N SER A 106 1.71 16.03 -1.81
CA SER A 106 2.28 16.72 -2.98
C SER A 106 3.06 15.77 -3.90
N VAL A 107 3.78 14.81 -3.33
CA VAL A 107 4.53 13.78 -4.08
C VAL A 107 3.56 12.84 -4.80
N LEU A 108 2.56 12.32 -4.09
CA LEU A 108 1.59 11.40 -4.67
C LEU A 108 0.79 12.06 -5.80
N VAL A 109 0.36 13.31 -5.62
CA VAL A 109 -0.32 14.09 -6.67
C VAL A 109 0.56 14.26 -7.90
N ALA A 110 1.84 14.63 -7.72
CA ALA A 110 2.78 14.76 -8.83
C ALA A 110 3.02 13.42 -9.54
N ALA A 111 3.13 12.32 -8.78
CA ALA A 111 3.30 10.98 -9.32
C ALA A 111 2.12 10.56 -10.21
N HIS A 112 0.88 10.77 -9.75
CA HIS A 112 -0.32 10.50 -10.57
C HIS A 112 -0.43 11.39 -11.81
N ALA A 113 0.01 12.65 -11.73
CA ALA A 113 0.00 13.58 -12.86
C ALA A 113 1.06 13.27 -13.93
N SER A 114 2.07 12.45 -13.62
CA SER A 114 3.18 12.15 -14.53
C SER A 114 2.79 11.30 -15.75
N GLY A 115 1.67 10.58 -15.69
CA GLY A 115 1.29 9.59 -16.69
C GLY A 115 2.17 8.33 -16.70
N ALA A 116 3.02 8.14 -15.69
CA ALA A 116 3.80 6.92 -15.52
C ALA A 116 2.89 5.72 -15.22
N ASP A 117 3.37 4.53 -15.59
CA ASP A 117 2.71 3.26 -15.30
C ASP A 117 3.49 2.49 -14.22
N ALA A 118 2.76 1.95 -13.25
CA ALA A 118 3.28 1.17 -12.12
C ALA A 118 2.20 0.25 -11.54
N THR A 119 2.65 -0.81 -10.87
CA THR A 119 1.77 -1.81 -10.26
C THR A 119 1.10 -1.34 -8.95
N ASP A 120 1.66 -0.31 -8.32
CA ASP A 120 1.15 0.34 -7.11
C ASP A 120 1.54 1.83 -7.06
N ASP A 121 1.04 2.56 -6.06
CA ASP A 121 1.25 4.01 -5.97
C ASP A 121 2.68 4.35 -5.54
N ALA A 122 3.32 3.49 -4.74
CA ALA A 122 4.74 3.59 -4.42
C ALA A 122 5.61 3.52 -5.68
N GLY A 123 5.33 2.60 -6.61
CA GLY A 123 6.02 2.53 -7.89
C GLY A 123 5.84 3.79 -8.73
N LEU A 124 4.68 4.46 -8.69
CA LEU A 124 4.53 5.76 -9.36
C LEU A 124 5.47 6.82 -8.76
N VAL A 125 5.62 6.84 -7.43
CA VAL A 125 6.55 7.74 -6.73
C VAL A 125 8.01 7.46 -7.13
N GLU A 126 8.42 6.19 -7.20
CA GLU A 126 9.76 5.80 -7.65
C GLU A 126 10.04 6.32 -9.07
N ARG A 127 9.06 6.22 -9.97
CA ARG A 127 9.18 6.64 -11.37
C ARG A 127 9.42 8.15 -11.53
N VAL A 128 8.91 8.95 -10.61
CA VAL A 128 9.13 10.41 -10.60
C VAL A 128 10.34 10.82 -9.74
N GLY A 129 11.17 9.85 -9.32
CA GLY A 129 12.39 10.09 -8.56
C GLY A 129 12.18 10.33 -7.07
N GLY A 130 10.97 10.10 -6.55
CA GLY A 130 10.68 10.18 -5.12
C GLY A 130 11.28 9.01 -4.36
N ARG A 131 11.61 9.23 -3.08
CA ARG A 131 12.20 8.18 -2.23
C ARG A 131 11.12 7.42 -1.47
N VAL A 132 10.98 6.13 -1.78
CA VAL A 132 10.13 5.19 -1.03
C VAL A 132 10.96 4.50 0.04
N LEU A 133 10.50 4.56 1.30
CA LEU A 133 11.05 3.77 2.40
C LEU A 133 10.21 2.51 2.64
N VAL A 134 10.87 1.44 3.04
CA VAL A 134 10.19 0.23 3.53
C VAL A 134 10.35 0.17 5.05
N ILE A 135 9.24 -0.02 5.75
CA ILE A 135 9.23 -0.34 7.19
C ILE A 135 8.71 -1.76 7.40
N ASP A 136 8.92 -2.30 8.61
CA ASP A 136 8.39 -3.62 8.95
C ASP A 136 6.86 -3.65 8.83
N GLY A 137 6.37 -4.60 8.03
CA GLY A 137 4.96 -4.87 7.85
C GLY A 137 4.33 -5.58 9.05
N ASP A 138 3.13 -6.12 8.83
CA ASP A 138 2.42 -6.91 9.84
C ASP A 138 1.73 -8.10 9.16
N ASP A 139 1.85 -9.30 9.74
CA ASP A 139 1.23 -10.50 9.20
C ASP A 139 -0.29 -10.43 9.14
N LEU A 140 -0.92 -9.58 9.97
CA LEU A 140 -2.36 -9.31 9.94
C LEU A 140 -2.76 -8.41 8.76
N ALA A 141 -1.82 -7.68 8.14
CA ALA A 141 -2.08 -6.89 6.94
C ALA A 141 -2.10 -7.76 5.65
N PHE A 142 -2.35 -9.07 5.75
CA PHE A 142 -2.51 -9.94 4.58
C PHE A 142 -3.75 -9.53 3.77
N LYS A 143 -3.69 -9.72 2.46
CA LYS A 143 -4.80 -9.41 1.56
C LYS A 143 -5.70 -10.63 1.44
N VAL A 144 -6.99 -10.45 1.68
CA VAL A 144 -8.00 -11.48 1.45
C VAL A 144 -8.27 -11.58 -0.04
N THR A 145 -7.79 -12.65 -0.67
CA THR A 145 -7.92 -12.88 -2.12
C THR A 145 -8.50 -14.25 -2.44
N THR A 146 -8.35 -15.22 -1.54
CA THR A 146 -8.78 -16.59 -1.69
C THR A 146 -9.73 -17.00 -0.56
N ALA A 147 -10.43 -18.13 -0.73
CA ALA A 147 -11.25 -18.71 0.33
C ALA A 147 -10.42 -19.04 1.59
N ALA A 148 -9.19 -19.53 1.42
CA ALA A 148 -8.29 -19.82 2.53
C ALA A 148 -7.89 -18.56 3.31
N ASP A 149 -7.74 -17.41 2.63
CA ASP A 149 -7.51 -16.12 3.29
C ASP A 149 -8.71 -15.70 4.14
N LEU A 150 -9.93 -15.92 3.62
CA LEU A 150 -11.16 -15.61 4.36
C LEU A 150 -11.29 -16.48 5.60
N GLU A 151 -11.07 -17.79 5.48
CA GLU A 151 -11.05 -18.71 6.63
C GLU A 151 -9.98 -18.32 7.66
N ARG A 152 -8.81 -17.84 7.20
CA ARG A 152 -7.77 -17.31 8.07
C ARG A 152 -8.26 -16.07 8.82
N ALA A 153 -8.91 -15.13 8.13
CA ALA A 153 -9.48 -13.94 8.75
C ALA A 153 -10.54 -14.29 9.80
N ASP A 154 -11.44 -15.23 9.47
CA ASP A 154 -12.48 -15.73 10.38
C ASP A 154 -11.89 -16.37 11.64
N ARG A 155 -10.79 -17.13 11.52
CA ARG A 155 -10.10 -17.69 12.70
C ARG A 155 -9.48 -16.63 13.60
N ILE A 156 -9.07 -15.48 13.04
CA ILE A 156 -8.49 -14.38 13.81
C ILE A 156 -9.58 -13.56 14.50
N LEU A 157 -10.72 -13.35 13.84
CA LEU A 157 -11.85 -12.56 14.34
C LEU A 157 -12.82 -13.37 15.22
N GLY A 158 -12.83 -14.69 15.07
CA GLY A 158 -13.70 -15.60 15.79
C GLY A 158 -13.50 -15.52 17.31
N PRO A 159 -14.54 -15.90 18.08
CA PRO A 159 -14.52 -15.88 19.55
C PRO A 159 -13.51 -16.84 20.17
#